data_AF-A0A1P8UFT0-F1
#
_entry.id   AF-A0A1P8UFT0-F1
#
_cell.length_a   1.000
_cell.length_b   1.000
_cell.length_c   1.000
_cell.angle_alpha   90.00
_cell.angle_beta   90.00
_cell.angle_gamma   90.00
#
_symmetry.space_group_name_H-M   'P 1'
#
loop_
_entity.id
_entity.type
_entity.pdbx_description
1 polymer ?
#
loop_
_entity_poly.entity_id
_entity_poly.type
_entity_poly.pdbx_seq_one_letter_code
_entity_poly.pdbx_strand_id
1 'polypeptide(L)'
;MPSFAENLAKLPSVTDIQALELYGDGYEADVVIENAPGSQGSLAVYYHVAVQHGGITPKAAQEALELFAEKATEARANPGAHPNIDRLFQIIEQDLFYSVKAVPNAS
;
A
#
# COMPACT_ATOMS: atom_id res chain seq x y z
N MET A 1 0.64 19.26 8.03
CA MET A 1 0.10 17.93 7.69
C MET A 1 0.65 16.95 8.72
N PRO A 2 -0.14 15.97 9.18
CA PRO A 2 0.39 14.91 10.06
C PRO A 2 1.55 14.18 9.38
N SER A 3 2.51 13.72 10.16
CA SER A 3 3.60 12.84 9.71
C SER A 3 3.08 11.45 9.34
N PHE A 4 3.91 10.67 8.63
CA PHE A 4 3.57 9.28 8.31
C PHE A 4 3.27 8.47 9.58
N ALA A 5 4.06 8.64 10.64
CA ALA A 5 3.86 7.93 11.89
C ALA A 5 2.51 8.29 12.56
N GLU A 6 2.12 9.56 12.54
CA GLU A 6 0.83 10.02 13.08
C GLU A 6 -0.36 9.54 12.24
N ASN A 7 -0.21 9.42 10.93
CA ASN A 7 -1.22 8.82 10.06
C ASN A 7 -1.34 7.32 10.32
N LEU A 8 -0.22 6.62 10.36
CA LEU A 8 -0.16 5.17 10.57
C LEU A 8 -0.80 4.76 11.90
N ALA A 9 -0.61 5.54 12.96
CA ALA A 9 -1.21 5.28 14.27
C ALA A 9 -2.76 5.33 14.30
N LYS A 10 -3.39 5.90 13.26
CA LYS A 10 -4.86 6.00 13.13
C LYS A 10 -5.45 4.90 12.25
N LEU A 11 -4.61 4.12 11.56
CA LEU A 11 -5.07 3.07 10.66
C LEU A 11 -5.50 1.83 11.45
N PRO A 12 -6.40 1.00 10.88
CA PRO A 12 -6.75 -0.28 11.47
C PRO A 12 -5.51 -1.16 11.70
N SER A 13 -5.54 -1.96 12.77
CA SER A 13 -4.51 -2.97 13.01
C SER A 13 -4.48 -3.99 11.88
N VAL A 14 -3.28 -4.43 11.52
CA VAL A 14 -3.02 -5.47 10.52
C VAL A 14 -2.28 -6.67 11.13
N THR A 15 -2.33 -6.83 12.45
CA THR A 15 -1.66 -7.92 13.19
C THR A 15 -2.10 -9.31 12.77
N ASP A 16 -3.35 -9.46 12.32
CA ASP A 16 -3.91 -10.75 11.90
C ASP A 16 -3.70 -11.06 10.41
N ILE A 17 -3.06 -10.13 9.68
CA ILE A 17 -2.76 -10.24 8.25
C ILE A 17 -1.29 -10.65 8.08
N GLN A 18 -1.05 -11.75 7.38
CA GLN A 18 0.29 -12.22 7.01
C GLN A 18 0.85 -11.44 5.83
N ALA A 19 0.03 -11.17 4.81
CA ALA A 19 0.43 -10.46 3.60
C ALA A 19 -0.77 -9.85 2.87
N LEU A 20 -0.50 -8.91 1.97
CA LEU A 20 -1.43 -8.50 0.92
C LEU A 20 -0.91 -9.01 -0.42
N GLU A 21 -1.76 -9.74 -1.14
CA GLU A 21 -1.54 -10.13 -2.52
C GLU A 21 -2.33 -9.15 -3.41
N LEU A 22 -1.66 -8.53 -4.38
CA LEU A 22 -2.26 -7.63 -5.36
C LEU A 22 -2.27 -8.31 -6.72
N TYR A 23 -3.41 -8.24 -7.41
CA TYR A 23 -3.63 -8.85 -8.70
C TYR A 23 -4.09 -7.81 -9.70
N GLY A 24 -3.37 -7.64 -10.80
CA GLY A 24 -3.83 -6.93 -11.98
C GLY A 24 -4.82 -7.79 -12.78
N ASP A 25 -4.51 -8.03 -14.05
CA ASP A 25 -5.40 -8.75 -14.97
C ASP A 25 -5.29 -10.29 -14.87
N GLY A 26 -4.31 -10.79 -14.11
CA GLY A 26 -3.98 -12.22 -14.02
C GLY A 26 -4.53 -12.93 -12.79
N TYR A 27 -4.29 -14.25 -12.73
CA TYR A 27 -4.62 -15.10 -11.58
C TYR A 27 -3.47 -15.23 -10.56
N GLU A 28 -2.27 -14.80 -10.94
CA GLU A 28 -1.11 -14.78 -10.06
C GLU A 28 -0.97 -13.39 -9.43
N ALA A 29 -0.46 -13.35 -8.20
CA ALA A 29 -0.22 -12.09 -7.53
C ALA A 29 0.98 -11.39 -8.19
N ASP A 30 0.76 -10.21 -8.77
CA ASP A 30 1.82 -9.38 -9.35
C ASP A 30 2.73 -8.82 -8.25
N VAL A 31 2.16 -8.60 -7.06
CA VAL A 31 2.85 -8.04 -5.90
C VAL A 31 2.38 -8.73 -4.63
N VAL A 32 3.33 -9.06 -3.76
CA VAL A 32 3.07 -9.48 -2.40
C VAL A 32 3.72 -8.47 -1.44
N ILE A 33 2.93 -7.88 -0.55
CA ILE A 33 3.42 -7.07 0.56
C ILE A 33 3.31 -7.91 1.81
N GLU A 34 4.42 -8.42 2.32
CA GLU A 34 4.45 -9.21 3.55
C GLU A 34 4.32 -8.33 4.79
N ASN A 35 3.74 -8.86 5.86
CA ASN A 35 3.77 -8.25 7.19
C ASN A 35 5.11 -8.54 7.87
N ALA A 36 6.16 -7.87 7.40
CA ALA A 36 7.52 -8.04 7.85
C ALA A 36 8.13 -6.70 8.32
N PRO A 37 9.19 -6.73 9.16
CA PRO A 37 9.90 -5.52 9.54
C PRO A 37 10.32 -4.69 8.31
N GLY A 38 9.92 -3.42 8.28
CA GLY A 38 10.16 -2.51 7.15
C GLY A 38 8.99 -2.35 6.18
N SER A 39 8.08 -3.32 6.06
CA SER A 39 6.90 -3.25 5.17
C SER A 39 5.57 -3.07 5.90
N GLN A 40 5.51 -3.27 7.23
CA GLN A 40 4.25 -3.19 8.00
C GLN A 40 3.50 -1.88 7.80
N GLY A 41 4.21 -0.75 7.74
CA GLY A 41 3.60 0.55 7.48
C GLY A 41 2.95 0.64 6.10
N SER A 42 3.60 0.07 5.07
CA SER A 42 3.00 -0.03 3.73
C SER A 42 1.81 -0.98 3.72
N LEU A 43 1.90 -2.11 4.41
CA LEU A 43 0.82 -3.08 4.50
C LEU A 43 -0.45 -2.46 5.11
N ALA A 44 -0.32 -1.70 6.20
CA ALA A 44 -1.43 -0.99 6.82
C ALA A 44 -2.07 0.06 5.89
N VAL A 45 -1.25 0.86 5.20
CA VAL A 45 -1.75 1.87 4.24
C VAL A 45 -2.48 1.21 3.08
N TYR A 46 -1.87 0.20 2.44
CA TYR A 46 -2.48 -0.51 1.31
C TYR A 46 -3.77 -1.20 1.71
N TYR A 47 -3.80 -1.89 2.86
CA TYR A 47 -5.02 -2.52 3.36
C TYR A 47 -6.14 -1.50 3.59
N HIS A 48 -5.82 -0.38 4.23
CA HIS A 48 -6.78 0.66 4.53
C HIS A 48 -7.44 1.23 3.27
N VAL A 49 -6.64 1.65 2.29
CA VAL A 49 -7.19 2.23 1.05
C VAL A 49 -7.87 1.17 0.18
N ALA A 50 -7.39 -0.08 0.20
CA ALA A 50 -8.04 -1.17 -0.53
C ALA A 50 -9.45 -1.44 0.01
N VAL A 51 -9.64 -1.45 1.33
CA VAL A 51 -10.97 -1.65 1.95
C VAL A 51 -11.91 -0.49 1.59
N GLN A 52 -11.41 0.75 1.57
CA GLN A 52 -12.24 1.92 1.25
C GLN A 52 -12.66 1.98 -0.22
N HIS A 53 -11.77 1.60 -1.15
CA HIS A 53 -11.99 1.77 -2.59
C HIS A 53 -12.33 0.47 -3.33
N GLY A 54 -12.32 -0.68 -2.63
CA GLY A 54 -12.52 -2.01 -3.23
C GLY A 54 -11.29 -2.57 -3.96
N GLY A 55 -10.12 -1.95 -3.80
CA GLY A 55 -8.86 -2.28 -4.47
C GLY A 55 -7.89 -1.09 -4.48
N ILE A 56 -6.75 -1.25 -5.13
CA ILE A 56 -5.82 -0.14 -5.38
C ILE A 56 -6.11 0.43 -6.76
N THR A 57 -6.94 1.46 -6.78
CA THR A 57 -7.21 2.31 -7.96
C THR A 57 -6.26 3.52 -7.97
N PRO A 58 -6.20 4.31 -9.06
CA PRO A 58 -5.46 5.57 -9.06
C PRO A 58 -5.90 6.53 -7.94
N LYS A 59 -7.20 6.52 -7.60
CA LYS A 59 -7.73 7.32 -6.48
C LYS A 59 -7.27 6.78 -5.12
N ALA A 60 -7.30 5.47 -4.93
CA ALA A 60 -6.78 4.83 -3.72
C ALA A 60 -5.27 5.08 -3.56
N ALA A 61 -4.53 5.08 -4.67
CA ALA A 61 -3.10 5.37 -4.67
C ALA A 61 -2.79 6.81 -4.30
N GLN A 62 -3.59 7.78 -4.75
CA GLN A 62 -3.46 9.18 -4.32
C GLN A 62 -3.67 9.32 -2.81
N GLU A 63 -4.73 8.73 -2.25
CA GLU A 63 -4.99 8.73 -0.82
C GLU A 63 -3.86 8.04 -0.03
N ALA A 64 -3.34 6.91 -0.53
CA ALA A 64 -2.21 6.23 0.08
C ALA A 64 -0.95 7.12 0.13
N LEU A 65 -0.65 7.87 -0.95
CA LEU A 65 0.47 8.81 -0.97
C LEU A 65 0.29 9.95 0.05
N GLU A 66 -0.94 10.43 0.25
CA GLU A 66 -1.23 11.42 1.31
C GLU A 66 -0.99 10.83 2.71
N LEU A 67 -1.38 9.57 2.94
CA LEU A 67 -1.12 8.87 4.20
C LEU A 67 0.39 8.66 4.44
N PHE A 68 1.17 8.39 3.39
CA PHE A 68 2.63 8.30 3.44
C PHE A 68 3.33 9.64 3.74
N ALA A 69 2.64 10.78 3.61
CA ALA A 69 3.12 12.10 4.02
C ALA A 69 4.57 12.39 3.55
N GLU A 70 5.50 12.67 4.46
CA GLU A 70 6.90 12.97 4.12
C GLU A 70 7.61 11.83 3.36
N LYS A 71 7.18 10.58 3.53
CA LYS A 71 7.74 9.41 2.81
C LYS A 71 7.41 9.40 1.34
N ALA A 72 6.23 9.90 0.96
CA ALA A 72 5.89 10.09 -0.45
C ALA A 72 6.81 11.12 -1.12
N THR A 73 7.16 12.19 -0.40
CA THR A 73 8.10 13.20 -0.89
C THR A 73 9.52 12.64 -1.02
N GLU A 74 9.97 11.87 -0.03
CA GLU A 74 11.27 11.19 -0.04
C GLU A 74 11.41 10.21 -1.22
N ALA A 75 10.37 9.40 -1.49
CA ALA A 75 10.34 8.47 -2.60
C ALA A 75 10.34 9.19 -3.96
N ARG A 76 9.55 10.25 -4.11
CA ARG A 76 9.52 11.03 -5.34
C ARG A 76 10.88 11.66 -5.67
N ALA A 77 11.64 12.06 -4.65
CA ALA A 77 12.98 12.62 -4.82
C ALA A 77 14.05 11.55 -5.10
N ASN A 78 13.80 10.29 -4.70
CA ASN A 78 14.73 9.17 -4.84
C ASN A 78 14.02 7.93 -5.43
N PRO A 79 13.68 7.93 -6.73
CA PRO A 79 12.94 6.82 -7.35
C PRO A 79 13.64 5.47 -7.14
N GLY A 80 12.87 4.47 -6.70
CA GLY A 80 13.34 3.12 -6.42
C GLY A 80 13.79 2.87 -4.97
N ALA A 81 13.86 3.90 -4.13
CA ALA A 81 14.22 3.75 -2.71
C ALA A 81 13.07 3.20 -1.86
N HIS A 82 11.82 3.33 -2.32
CA HIS A 82 10.62 2.94 -1.57
C HIS A 82 9.67 2.16 -2.47
N PRO A 83 9.94 0.87 -2.77
CA PRO A 83 9.22 0.12 -3.81
C PRO A 83 7.69 0.15 -3.70
N ASN A 84 7.15 0.17 -2.47
CA ASN A 84 5.71 0.26 -2.25
C ASN A 84 5.12 1.65 -2.52
N ILE A 85 5.89 2.71 -2.28
CA ILE A 85 5.47 4.09 -2.56
C ILE A 85 5.67 4.38 -4.05
N ASP A 86 6.80 3.95 -4.62
CA ASP A 86 7.11 4.06 -6.05
C ASP A 86 5.99 3.44 -6.90
N ARG A 87 5.47 2.28 -6.49
CA ARG A 87 4.34 1.63 -7.15
C ARG A 87 3.07 2.47 -7.18
N LEU A 88 2.79 3.25 -6.13
CA LEU A 88 1.61 4.11 -6.10
C LEU A 88 1.70 5.20 -7.16
N PHE A 89 2.90 5.76 -7.38
CA PHE A 89 3.10 6.70 -8.49
C PHE A 89 2.86 6.03 -9.84
N GLN A 90 3.40 4.82 -10.04
CA GLN A 90 3.17 4.05 -11.28
C GLN A 90 1.68 3.76 -11.53
N ILE A 91 0.95 3.38 -10.48
CA ILE A 91 -0.50 3.13 -10.56
C ILE A 91 -1.24 4.36 -11.05
N ILE A 92 -0.86 5.55 -10.56
CA ILE A 92 -1.48 6.82 -10.98
C ILE A 92 -1.08 7.19 -12.41
N GLU A 93 0.20 7.08 -12.74
CA GLU A 93 0.74 7.48 -14.05
C GLU A 93 0.24 6.60 -15.19
N GLN A 94 0.01 5.31 -14.92
CA GLN A 94 -0.37 4.31 -15.93
C GLN A 94 -1.84 3.90 -15.86
N ASP A 95 -2.64 4.53 -15.00
CA ASP A 95 -4.07 4.21 -14.79
C ASP A 95 -4.29 2.72 -14.49
N LEU A 96 -3.47 2.17 -13.59
CA LEU A 96 -3.52 0.75 -13.22
C LEU A 96 -4.53 0.50 -12.11
N PHE A 97 -5.01 -0.75 -12.06
CA PHE A 97 -5.95 -1.21 -11.05
C PHE A 97 -5.48 -2.55 -10.50
N TYR A 98 -5.47 -2.68 -9.18
CA TYR A 98 -5.19 -3.95 -8.51
C TYR A 98 -6.35 -4.34 -7.60
N SER A 99 -6.84 -5.56 -7.75
CA SER A 99 -7.63 -6.20 -6.69
C SER A 99 -6.69 -6.65 -5.57
N VAL A 100 -7.18 -6.69 -4.33
CA VAL A 100 -6.37 -7.00 -3.15
C VAL A 100 -6.98 -8.15 -2.38
N LYS A 101 -6.14 -9.12 -2.03
CA LYS A 101 -6.47 -10.20 -1.11
C LYS A 101 -5.61 -10.08 0.14
N ALA A 102 -6.26 -9.97 1.30
CA ALA A 102 -5.60 -10.09 2.58
C ALA A 102 -5.42 -11.57 2.93
N VAL A 103 -4.17 -12.00 3.08
CA VAL A 103 -3.83 -13.36 3.50
C VAL A 103 -3.76 -13.37 5.03
N PRO A 104 -4.57 -14.18 5.73
CA PRO A 104 -4.54 -14.25 7.20
C PRO A 104 -3.28 -14.97 7.70
N ASN A 105 -2.93 -14.76 8.97
CA ASN A 105 -1.91 -15.57 9.62
C ASN A 105 -2.25 -17.07 9.58
N ALA A 106 -1.22 -17.92 9.45
CA ALA A 106 -1.40 -19.35 9.60
C ALA A 106 -1.96 -19.67 11.00
N SER A 107 -2.98 -20.53 11.04
CA SER A 107 -3.59 -21.04 12.28
C SER A 107 -2.68 -22.00 13.03
#